data_AF-A0A7W6KKM9-F1
#
_entry.id   AF-A0A7W6KKM9-F1
#
_cell.length_a   1.000
_cell.length_b   1.000
_cell.length_c   1.000
_cell.angle_alpha   90.00
_cell.angle_beta   90.00
_cell.angle_gamma   90.00
#
_symmetry.space_group_name_H-M   'P 1'
#
loop_
_entity.id
_entity.type
_entity.pdbx_description
1 polymer ?
#
loop_
_entity_poly.entity_id
_entity_poly.type
_entity_poly.pdbx_seq_one_letter_code
_entity_poly.pdbx_strand_id
1 'polypeptide(L)'
;MTDSETHMDTMRALAEARVSQRLLLELTEVLLLRGVIKDGDISGALLRMEYKVRQDMELEDNADPIMTASMEFESEAMISEWEGRLVLKPSLHTLRQKQSEWMMKGMPDRSPLDAENVAALYDVVDEDD
;
A
#
# COMPACT_ATOMS: atom_id res chain seq x y z
N MET A 1 -12.01 -24.91 27.34
CA MET A 1 -12.47 -25.21 25.97
C MET A 1 -12.39 -23.99 25.06
N THR A 2 -12.42 -22.76 25.60
CA THR A 2 -12.36 -21.49 24.86
C THR A 2 -11.06 -21.25 24.10
N ASP A 3 -9.90 -21.56 24.67
CA ASP A 3 -8.61 -21.16 24.06
C ASP A 3 -8.29 -21.93 22.77
N SER A 4 -8.76 -23.17 22.66
CA SER A 4 -8.56 -24.00 21.46
C SER A 4 -9.47 -23.58 20.30
N GLU A 5 -10.68 -23.09 20.59
CA GLU A 5 -11.60 -22.58 19.58
C GLU A 5 -11.13 -21.21 19.07
N THR A 6 -10.75 -20.30 19.98
CA THR A 6 -10.18 -18.98 19.62
C THR A 6 -8.90 -19.10 18.78
N HIS A 7 -8.04 -20.09 19.08
CA HIS A 7 -6.84 -20.34 18.29
C HIS A 7 -7.18 -20.80 16.87
N MET A 8 -8.14 -21.73 16.73
CA MET A 8 -8.58 -22.23 15.42
C MET A 8 -9.24 -21.13 14.58
N ASP A 9 -10.06 -20.27 15.20
CA ASP A 9 -10.70 -19.14 14.51
C ASP A 9 -9.67 -18.11 14.04
N THR A 10 -8.67 -17.80 14.87
CA THR A 10 -7.56 -16.92 14.49
C THR A 10 -6.77 -17.49 13.31
N MET A 11 -6.45 -18.79 13.35
CA MET A 11 -5.72 -19.47 12.27
C MET A 11 -6.51 -19.47 10.96
N ARG A 12 -7.83 -19.65 11.05
CA ARG A 12 -8.72 -19.59 9.89
C ARG A 12 -8.77 -18.18 9.30
N ALA A 13 -8.96 -17.15 10.12
CA ALA A 13 -8.99 -15.76 9.67
C ALA A 13 -7.68 -15.37 8.97
N LEU A 14 -6.53 -15.79 9.52
CA LEU A 14 -5.23 -15.58 8.90
C LEU A 14 -5.10 -16.28 7.53
N ALA A 15 -5.60 -17.51 7.43
CA ALA A 15 -5.61 -18.24 6.15
C ALA A 15 -6.49 -17.56 5.10
N GLU A 16 -7.69 -17.12 5.49
CA GLU A 16 -8.62 -16.41 4.61
C GLU A 16 -8.04 -15.06 4.13
N ALA A 17 -7.38 -14.32 5.03
CA ALA A 17 -6.69 -13.07 4.68
C ALA A 17 -5.56 -13.31 3.67
N ARG A 18 -4.72 -14.34 3.88
CA ARG A 18 -3.62 -14.69 2.96
C ARG A 18 -4.12 -15.13 1.59
N VAL A 19 -5.20 -15.90 1.53
CA VAL A 19 -5.83 -16.30 0.26
C VAL A 19 -6.36 -15.07 -0.48
N SER A 20 -7.03 -14.18 0.24
CA SER A 20 -7.59 -12.94 -0.33
C SER A 20 -6.49 -12.02 -0.87
N GLN A 21 -5.40 -11.85 -0.12
CA GLN A 21 -4.23 -11.06 -0.55
C GLN A 21 -3.62 -11.61 -1.84
N ARG A 22 -3.43 -12.93 -1.92
CA ARG A 22 -2.91 -13.56 -3.15
C ARG A 22 -3.86 -13.37 -4.32
N LEU A 23 -5.15 -13.58 -4.12
CA LEU A 23 -6.13 -13.39 -5.18
C LEU A 23 -6.14 -11.93 -5.68
N LEU A 24 -6.05 -10.97 -4.77
CA LEU A 24 -5.96 -9.55 -5.12
C LEU A 24 -4.71 -9.25 -5.96
N LEU A 25 -3.56 -9.84 -5.60
CA LEU A 25 -2.32 -9.69 -6.35
C LEU A 25 -2.42 -10.28 -7.76
N GLU A 26 -2.99 -11.49 -7.91
CA GLU A 26 -3.22 -12.10 -9.23
C GLU A 26 -4.14 -11.24 -10.10
N LEU A 27 -5.24 -10.72 -9.54
CA LEU A 27 -6.17 -9.85 -10.27
C LEU A 27 -5.52 -8.53 -10.67
N THR A 28 -4.71 -7.95 -9.78
CA THR A 28 -3.98 -6.70 -10.06
C THR A 28 -3.00 -6.90 -11.21
N GLU A 29 -2.26 -8.00 -11.22
CA GLU A 29 -1.33 -8.33 -12.30
C GLU A 29 -2.05 -8.44 -13.65
N VAL A 30 -3.21 -9.12 -13.68
CA VAL A 30 -4.04 -9.22 -14.89
C VAL A 30 -4.56 -7.86 -15.35
N LEU A 31 -4.99 -7.00 -14.42
CA LEU A 31 -5.49 -5.67 -14.76
C LEU A 31 -4.39 -4.75 -15.29
N LEU A 32 -3.19 -4.84 -14.72
CA LEU A 32 -2.00 -4.12 -15.18
C LEU A 32 -1.61 -4.56 -16.60
N LEU A 33 -1.54 -5.87 -16.85
CA LEU A 33 -1.24 -6.43 -18.18
C LEU A 33 -2.29 -6.05 -19.24
N ARG A 34 -3.52 -5.79 -18.82
CA ARG A 34 -4.60 -5.32 -19.71
C ARG A 34 -4.61 -3.80 -19.90
N GLY A 35 -3.72 -3.07 -19.24
CA GLY A 35 -3.69 -1.60 -19.26
C GLY A 35 -4.91 -0.95 -18.61
N VAL A 36 -5.65 -1.68 -17.76
CA VAL A 36 -6.81 -1.14 -17.04
C VAL A 36 -6.37 -0.27 -15.85
N ILE A 37 -5.24 -0.63 -15.26
CA ILE A 37 -4.56 0.14 -14.21
C ILE A 37 -3.09 0.30 -14.62
N LYS A 38 -2.46 1.35 -14.14
CA LYS A 38 -1.04 1.65 -14.35
C LYS A 38 -0.22 1.27 -13.11
N ASP A 39 1.09 1.16 -13.29
CA ASP A 39 2.04 0.93 -12.20
C ASP A 39 1.97 2.04 -11.13
N GLY A 40 1.71 3.28 -11.56
CA GLY A 40 1.45 4.43 -10.72
C GLY A 40 0.26 4.24 -9.80
N ASP A 41 -0.86 3.67 -10.29
CA ASP A 41 -2.08 3.44 -9.49
C ASP A 41 -1.79 2.51 -8.31
N ILE A 42 -1.06 1.43 -8.59
CA ILE A 42 -0.69 0.40 -7.62
C ILE A 42 0.31 0.99 -6.62
N SER A 43 1.34 1.66 -7.11
CA SER A 43 2.36 2.31 -6.27
C SER A 43 1.75 3.37 -5.35
N GLY A 44 0.82 4.19 -5.87
CA GLY A 44 0.09 5.18 -5.10
C GLY A 44 -0.81 4.56 -4.04
N ALA A 45 -1.50 3.46 -4.36
CA ALA A 45 -2.34 2.74 -3.39
C ALA A 45 -1.52 2.14 -2.25
N LEU A 46 -0.39 1.49 -2.56
CA LEU A 46 0.52 0.92 -1.58
C LEU A 46 1.09 1.99 -0.65
N LEU A 47 1.49 3.14 -1.19
CA LEU A 47 1.99 4.24 -0.36
C LEU A 47 0.89 4.89 0.48
N ARG A 48 -0.32 5.10 -0.05
CA ARG A 48 -1.45 5.58 0.78
C ARG A 48 -1.71 4.67 1.96
N MET A 49 -1.61 3.35 1.78
CA MET A 49 -1.69 2.38 2.87
C MET A 49 -0.54 2.55 3.87
N GLU A 50 0.72 2.59 3.41
CA GLU A 50 1.91 2.82 4.24
C GLU A 50 1.77 4.07 5.11
N TYR A 51 1.36 5.19 4.51
CA TYR A 51 1.21 6.46 5.21
C TYR A 51 0.00 6.49 6.13
N LYS A 52 -1.12 5.85 5.75
CA LYS A 52 -2.29 5.76 6.63
C LYS A 52 -1.98 4.95 7.88
N VAL A 53 -1.28 3.82 7.74
CA VAL A 53 -0.83 3.03 8.90
C VAL A 53 0.00 3.90 9.84
N ARG A 54 0.99 4.65 9.31
CA ARG A 54 1.78 5.58 10.13
C ARG A 54 0.95 6.68 10.79
N GLN A 55 -0.01 7.28 10.08
CA GLN A 55 -0.88 8.31 10.65
C GLN A 55 -1.79 7.76 11.76
N ASP A 56 -2.38 6.59 11.54
CA ASP A 56 -3.22 5.92 12.53
C ASP A 56 -2.39 5.61 13.80
N MET A 57 -1.11 5.24 13.65
CA MET A 57 -0.16 5.04 14.75
C MET A 57 0.18 6.34 15.52
N GLU A 58 0.29 7.47 14.84
CA GLU A 58 0.61 8.78 15.45
C GLU A 58 -0.58 9.38 16.22
N LEU A 59 -1.82 9.02 15.86
CA LEU A 59 -3.05 9.54 16.45
C LEU A 59 -3.53 8.74 17.67
N GLU A 60 -3.14 7.48 17.79
CA GLU A 60 -3.51 6.64 18.93
C GLU A 60 -2.54 6.84 20.12
N ASP A 61 -2.88 7.80 20.99
CA ASP A 61 -2.18 8.12 22.26
C ASP A 61 -2.11 6.93 23.26
N ASN A 62 -2.73 5.79 22.94
CA ASN A 62 -2.71 4.53 23.70
C ASN A 62 -2.67 3.27 22.81
N ALA A 63 -2.14 3.35 21.58
CA ALA A 63 -1.98 2.15 20.75
C ALA A 63 -1.12 1.10 21.47
N ASP A 64 -1.52 -0.17 21.42
CA ASP A 64 -0.66 -1.28 21.89
C ASP A 64 0.61 -1.31 21.02
N PRO A 65 1.82 -1.09 21.59
CA PRO A 65 3.06 -1.04 20.82
C PRO A 65 3.33 -2.32 20.02
N ILE A 66 2.84 -3.48 20.49
CA ILE A 66 2.99 -4.76 19.80
C ILE A 66 2.08 -4.81 18.56
N MET A 67 0.84 -4.35 18.69
CA MET A 67 -0.10 -4.29 17.57
C MET A 67 0.39 -3.31 16.50
N THR A 68 0.88 -2.15 16.93
CA THR A 68 1.46 -1.12 16.08
C THR A 68 2.67 -1.62 15.28
N ALA A 69 3.64 -2.27 15.94
CA ALA A 69 4.80 -2.85 15.26
C ALA A 69 4.41 -3.98 14.29
N SER A 70 3.38 -4.75 14.62
CA SER A 70 2.86 -5.81 13.74
C SER A 70 2.25 -5.23 12.47
N MET A 71 1.45 -4.16 12.58
CA MET A 71 0.83 -3.50 11.42
C MET A 71 1.88 -2.88 10.49
N GLU A 72 2.90 -2.23 11.05
CA GLU A 72 4.02 -1.68 10.28
C GLU A 72 4.76 -2.79 9.53
N PHE A 73 5.17 -3.85 10.23
CA PHE A 73 5.88 -4.99 9.62
C PHE A 73 5.06 -5.67 8.51
N GLU A 74 3.76 -5.88 8.73
CA GLU A 74 2.88 -6.49 7.73
C GLU A 74 2.72 -5.60 6.49
N SER A 75 2.62 -4.27 6.69
CA SER A 75 2.54 -3.33 5.58
C SER A 75 3.83 -3.33 4.74
N GLU A 76 5.00 -3.37 5.37
CA GLU A 76 6.30 -3.43 4.69
C GLU A 76 6.48 -4.74 3.92
N ALA A 77 6.14 -5.87 4.55
CA ALA A 77 6.21 -7.18 3.93
C ALA A 77 5.32 -7.26 2.69
N MET A 78 4.09 -6.73 2.78
CA MET A 78 3.16 -6.67 1.66
C MET A 78 3.68 -5.78 0.52
N ILE A 79 4.18 -4.59 0.84
CA ILE A 79 4.74 -3.68 -0.17
C ILE A 79 5.94 -4.34 -0.87
N SER A 80 6.83 -5.00 -0.13
CA SER A 80 7.98 -5.69 -0.71
C SER A 80 7.59 -6.84 -1.65
N GLU A 81 6.57 -7.62 -1.28
CA GLU A 81 6.01 -8.68 -2.13
C GLU A 81 5.48 -8.10 -3.45
N TRP A 82 4.67 -7.06 -3.38
CA TRP A 82 4.06 -6.41 -4.56
C TRP A 82 5.11 -5.72 -5.43
N GLU A 83 6.06 -5.03 -4.80
CA GLU A 83 7.17 -4.36 -5.48
C GLU A 83 8.01 -5.35 -6.30
N GLY A 84 8.36 -6.50 -5.72
CA GLY A 84 9.14 -7.53 -6.40
C GLY A 84 8.38 -8.17 -7.55
N ARG A 85 7.08 -8.48 -7.34
CA ARG A 85 6.27 -9.19 -8.32
C ARG A 85 5.86 -8.32 -9.51
N LEU A 86 5.52 -7.06 -9.25
CA LEU A 86 4.99 -6.13 -10.27
C LEU A 86 6.03 -5.12 -10.76
N VAL A 87 7.29 -5.24 -10.30
CA VAL A 87 8.42 -4.38 -10.73
C VAL A 87 8.17 -2.89 -10.44
N LEU A 88 7.55 -2.58 -9.29
CA LEU A 88 7.09 -1.22 -8.95
C LEU A 88 8.18 -0.28 -8.41
N LYS A 89 9.43 -0.75 -8.30
CA LYS A 89 10.57 -0.02 -7.70
C LYS A 89 10.68 1.44 -8.16
N PRO A 90 10.70 1.74 -9.48
CA PRO A 90 10.83 3.11 -9.94
C PRO A 90 9.68 4.00 -9.46
N SER A 91 8.44 3.51 -9.61
CA SER A 91 7.24 4.29 -9.32
C SER A 91 7.03 4.50 -7.83
N LEU A 92 7.31 3.50 -7.00
CA LEU A 92 7.36 3.64 -5.54
C LEU A 92 8.41 4.67 -5.11
N HIS A 93 9.60 4.64 -5.71
CA HIS A 93 10.66 5.60 -5.38
C HIS A 93 10.25 7.04 -5.72
N THR A 94 9.76 7.27 -6.95
CA THR A 94 9.31 8.60 -7.41
C THR A 94 8.20 9.16 -6.53
N LEU A 95 7.19 8.35 -6.20
CA LEU A 95 6.07 8.79 -5.36
C LEU A 95 6.50 9.02 -3.90
N ARG A 96 7.36 8.18 -3.32
CA ARG A 96 7.91 8.41 -1.96
C ARG A 96 8.69 9.71 -1.89
N GLN A 97 9.50 10.00 -2.91
CA GLN A 97 10.25 11.26 -2.98
C GLN A 97 9.30 12.46 -3.02
N LYS A 98 8.34 12.47 -3.95
CA LYS A 98 7.34 13.55 -4.07
C LYS A 98 6.56 13.76 -2.78
N GLN A 99 6.12 12.68 -2.14
CA GLN A 99 5.40 12.75 -0.86
C GLN A 99 6.29 13.32 0.25
N SER A 100 7.55 12.91 0.33
CA SER A 100 8.51 13.42 1.32
C SER A 100 8.76 14.92 1.14
N GLU A 101 8.96 15.36 -0.10
CA GLU A 101 9.13 16.79 -0.43
C GLU A 101 7.88 17.61 -0.09
N TRP A 102 6.68 17.07 -0.33
CA TRP A 102 5.42 17.71 0.01
C TRP A 102 5.22 17.88 1.52
N MET A 103 5.53 16.84 2.31
CA MET A 103 5.49 16.92 3.78
C MET A 103 6.47 17.96 4.32
N MET A 104 7.69 18.02 3.78
CA MET A 104 8.70 19.01 4.19
C MET A 104 8.28 20.46 3.89
N LYS A 105 7.46 20.69 2.86
CA LYS A 105 6.95 22.02 2.49
C LYS A 105 5.78 22.50 3.33
N GLY A 106 5.30 21.72 4.30
CA GLY A 106 4.21 22.12 5.20
C GLY A 106 2.81 22.03 4.58
N MET A 107 2.62 21.19 3.57
CA MET A 107 1.30 20.79 3.04
C MET A 107 0.37 21.91 2.53
N PRO A 108 0.84 22.90 1.73
CA PRO A 108 -0.04 23.96 1.24
C PRO A 108 -1.05 23.48 0.17
N ASP A 109 -0.75 22.39 -0.53
CA ASP A 109 -1.53 21.84 -1.64
C ASP A 109 -1.97 20.39 -1.38
N ARG A 110 -2.78 19.82 -2.27
CA ARG A 110 -3.20 18.39 -2.26
C ARG A 110 -2.01 17.42 -2.25
N SER A 111 -2.19 16.24 -1.66
CA SER A 111 -1.11 15.26 -1.52
C SER A 111 -0.71 14.70 -2.88
N PRO A 112 0.59 14.53 -3.17
CA PRO A 112 1.06 13.81 -4.36
C PRO A 112 0.53 12.37 -4.47
N LEU A 113 0.08 11.78 -3.36
CA LEU A 113 -0.51 10.44 -3.33
C LEU A 113 -2.02 10.43 -3.58
N ASP A 114 -2.67 11.58 -3.72
CA ASP A 114 -4.08 11.63 -4.12
C ASP A 114 -4.25 10.96 -5.49
N ALA A 115 -5.32 10.17 -5.65
CA ALA A 115 -5.51 9.34 -6.84
C ALA A 115 -5.46 10.15 -8.15
N GLU A 116 -6.04 11.36 -8.15
CA GLU A 116 -5.99 12.29 -9.30
C GLU A 116 -4.56 12.76 -9.62
N ASN A 117 -3.75 13.03 -8.59
CA ASN A 117 -2.37 13.49 -8.77
C ASN A 117 -1.45 12.35 -9.23
N VAL A 118 -1.71 11.13 -8.75
CA VAL A 118 -1.02 9.92 -9.23
C VAL A 118 -1.38 9.66 -10.70
N ALA A 119 -2.67 9.65 -11.05
CA ALA A 119 -3.11 9.46 -12.43
C ALA A 119 -2.47 10.50 -13.37
N ALA A 120 -2.54 11.78 -13.01
CA ALA A 120 -1.93 12.86 -13.78
C ALA A 120 -0.40 12.71 -13.97
N LEU A 121 0.31 12.14 -12.99
CA LEU A 121 1.76 11.93 -13.09
C LEU A 121 2.12 10.83 -14.11
N TYR A 122 1.27 9.80 -14.20
CA TYR A 122 1.53 8.61 -15.03
C TYR A 122 0.71 8.58 -16.33
N ASP A 123 -0.16 9.55 -16.56
CA ASP A 123 -0.86 9.76 -17.84
C ASP A 123 -0.04 10.56 -18.85
N VAL A 124 0.89 11.42 -18.39
CA VAL A 124 1.68 12.31 -19.27
C VAL A 124 2.80 11.55 -20.00
N VAL A 125 3.12 10.32 -19.61
CA VAL A 125 4.24 9.55 -20.17
C VAL A 125 3.87 8.81 -21.48
N ASP A 126 2.58 8.75 -21.84
CA ASP A 126 2.08 8.03 -23.03
C ASP A 126 1.88 8.92 -24.28
N GLU A 127 2.25 10.22 -24.25
CA GLU A 127 2.07 11.13 -25.41
C GLU A 127 3.26 11.19 -26.39
N ASP A 128 4.37 10.51 -26.10
CA ASP A 128 5.54 10.43 -26.99
C ASP A 128 5.83 8.98 -27.42
N ASP A 129 5.03 8.45 -28.36
CA ASP A 129 5.40 7.34 -29.26
C ASP A 129 4.77 7.53 -30.67
#